data_AF-A0A925NB12-F1
#
_entry.id   AF-A0A925NB12-F1
#
_cell.length_a   1.000
_cell.length_b   1.000
_cell.length_c   1.000
_cell.angle_alpha   90.00
_cell.angle_beta   90.00
_cell.angle_gamma   90.00
#
_symmetry.space_group_name_H-M   'P 1'
#
loop_
_entity.id
_entity.type
_entity.pdbx_description
1 polymer ?
#
loop_
_entity_poly.entity_id
_entity_poly.type
_entity_poly.pdbx_seq_one_letter_code
_entity_poly.pdbx_strand_id
1 'polypeptide(L)' 'CRQVGPISIPKPIPEQDEIFNERISLIFKKLRIVRMVDAKRNTLVYLTYSDRVIEGSPQNSVTAVPVERGTVIPVKK' A
#
# COMPACT_ATOMS: atom_id res chain seq x y z
N CYS A 1 1.93 -6.05 5.16
CA CYS A 1 3.41 -5.91 5.01
C CYS A 1 4.06 -5.74 6.38
N ARG A 2 5.31 -6.17 6.60
CA ARG A 2 6.06 -5.88 7.84
C ARG A 2 7.46 -5.38 7.50
N GLN A 3 7.98 -4.43 8.28
CA GLN A 3 9.38 -4.01 8.16
C GLN A 3 10.28 -5.15 8.63
N VAL A 4 11.24 -5.53 7.80
CA VAL A 4 12.23 -6.60 8.08
C VAL A 4 13.67 -6.09 8.04
N GLY A 5 13.87 -4.80 7.77
CA GLY A 5 15.18 -4.15 7.69
C GLY A 5 15.04 -2.63 7.54
N PRO A 6 16.15 -1.89 7.39
CA PRO A 6 16.14 -0.45 7.21
C PRO A 6 15.34 -0.03 5.98
N ILE A 7 14.57 1.06 6.09
CA ILE A 7 13.76 1.60 5.00
C ILE A 7 14.52 2.78 4.37
N SER A 8 14.69 2.75 3.04
CA SER A 8 15.24 3.88 2.27
C SER A 8 14.27 4.30 1.18
N ILE A 9 14.04 5.59 1.06
CA ILE A 9 13.10 6.18 0.08
C ILE A 9 13.90 7.15 -0.80
N PRO A 10 14.42 6.67 -1.95
CA PRO A 10 15.41 7.42 -2.73
C PRO A 10 14.84 8.60 -3.51
N LYS A 11 13.51 8.65 -3.68
CA LYS A 11 12.81 9.68 -4.45
C LYS A 11 11.50 10.03 -3.75
N PRO A 12 11.02 11.28 -3.90
CA PRO A 12 9.68 11.63 -3.47
C PRO A 12 8.63 10.66 -4.03
N ILE A 13 7.70 10.22 -3.18
CA ILE A 13 6.60 9.33 -3.54
C ILE A 13 5.26 10.07 -3.45
N PRO A 14 4.25 9.69 -4.25
CA PRO A 14 2.91 10.27 -4.12
C PRO A 14 2.33 10.01 -2.71
N GLU A 15 1.43 10.89 -2.26
CA GLU A 15 0.68 10.68 -1.02
C GLU A 15 -0.15 9.38 -1.10
N GLN A 16 -0.67 9.06 -2.28
CA GLN A 16 -1.37 7.81 -2.57
C GLN A 16 -0.93 7.26 -3.92
N ASP A 17 -0.61 5.97 -3.97
CA ASP A 17 0.00 5.32 -5.13
C ASP A 17 -0.54 3.89 -5.29
N GLU A 18 -1.04 3.54 -6.48
CA GLU A 18 -1.42 2.17 -6.82
C GLU A 18 -0.15 1.41 -7.23
N ILE A 19 0.46 0.72 -6.26
CA ILE A 19 1.77 0.10 -6.45
C ILE A 19 1.69 -1.29 -7.10
N PHE A 20 0.50 -1.89 -7.14
CA PHE A 20 0.28 -3.19 -7.79
C PHE A 20 -1.17 -3.33 -8.23
N ASN A 21 -1.36 -3.81 -9.44
CA ASN A 21 -2.68 -4.11 -10.00
C ASN A 21 -2.55 -5.28 -10.98
N GLU A 22 -3.03 -6.45 -10.58
CA GLU A 22 -3.03 -7.63 -11.43
C GLU A 22 -4.39 -8.31 -11.52
N ARG A 23 -4.65 -8.87 -12.70
CA ARG A 23 -5.84 -9.67 -12.98
C ARG A 23 -5.54 -11.14 -12.67
N ILE A 24 -6.09 -11.63 -11.57
CA ILE A 24 -5.95 -13.03 -11.13
C ILE A 24 -6.86 -13.97 -11.94
N SER A 25 -7.97 -13.48 -12.50
CA SER A 25 -8.92 -14.30 -13.26
C SER A 25 -9.53 -13.56 -14.43
N LEU A 26 -9.79 -14.33 -15.51
CA LEU A 26 -10.51 -13.92 -16.71
C LEU A 26 -11.93 -13.42 -16.43
N ILE A 27 -12.53 -13.84 -15.31
CA ILE A 27 -13.95 -13.62 -15.06
C ILE A 27 -14.10 -12.47 -14.05
N PHE A 28 -13.62 -12.53 -12.80
CA PHE A 28 -13.85 -11.44 -11.83
C PHE A 28 -12.86 -11.37 -10.65
N LYS A 29 -11.55 -11.40 -10.87
CA LYS A 29 -10.59 -11.13 -9.77
C LYS A 29 -9.49 -10.19 -10.23
N LYS A 30 -9.44 -9.00 -9.63
CA LYS A 30 -8.28 -8.11 -9.66
C LYS A 30 -7.76 -7.92 -8.24
N LEU A 31 -6.45 -7.96 -8.08
CA LEU A 31 -5.78 -7.61 -6.84
C LEU A 31 -5.21 -6.22 -7.00
N ARG A 32 -5.62 -5.31 -6.12
CA ARG A 32 -5.08 -3.96 -6.06
C ARG A 32 -4.38 -3.73 -4.74
N ILE A 33 -3.20 -3.13 -4.80
CA ILE A 33 -2.43 -2.71 -3.63
C ILE A 33 -2.17 -1.21 -3.77
N VAL A 34 -2.67 -0.46 -2.81
CA VAL A 34 -2.49 0.99 -2.71
C VAL A 34 -1.59 1.26 -1.52
N ARG A 35 -0.54 2.06 -1.74
CA ARG A 35 0.32 2.61 -0.70
C ARG A 35 -0.06 4.06 -0.47
N MET A 36 -0.28 4.42 0.78
CA MET A 36 -0.54 5.78 1.22
C MET A 36 0.55 6.23 2.20
N VAL A 37 0.82 7.53 2.23
CA VAL A 37 1.73 8.15 3.20
C VAL A 37 0.93 8.89 4.26
N ASP A 38 0.99 8.41 5.50
CA ASP A 38 0.58 9.20 6.66
C ASP A 38 1.77 10.04 7.12
N ALA A 39 1.89 11.25 6.55
CA ALA A 39 2.98 12.17 6.85
C ALA A 39 2.99 12.60 8.33
N LYS A 40 1.81 12.72 8.96
CA LYS A 40 1.69 13.11 10.37
C LYS A 40 2.29 12.07 11.31
N ARG A 41 2.15 10.78 10.95
CA ARG A 41 2.65 9.64 11.75
C ARG A 41 3.91 9.01 11.17
N ASN A 42 4.54 9.61 10.16
CA ASN A 42 5.69 9.06 9.42
C ASN A 42 5.53 7.56 9.09
N THR A 43 4.39 7.21 8.50
CA THR A 43 3.97 5.81 8.33
C THR A 43 3.53 5.54 6.90
N LEU A 44 3.91 4.38 6.36
CA LEU A 44 3.40 3.88 5.07
C LEU A 44 2.22 2.94 5.33
N VAL A 45 1.06 3.27 4.77
CA VAL A 45 -0.14 2.45 4.90
C VAL A 45 -0.35 1.68 3.60
N TYR A 46 -0.44 0.36 3.70
CA TYR A 46 -0.73 -0.51 2.56
C TYR A 46 -2.15 -1.03 2.68
N LEU A 47 -2.97 -0.75 1.68
CA LEU A 47 -4.31 -1.31 1.53
C LEU A 47 -4.30 -2.27 0.34
N THR A 48 -4.60 -3.53 0.61
CA THR A 48 -4.85 -4.54 -0.40
C THR A 48 -6.34 -4.79 -0.46
N TYR A 49 -6.93 -4.77 -1.65
CA TYR A 49 -8.33 -5.13 -1.86
C TYR A 49 -8.50 -5.90 -3.16
N SER A 50 -9.49 -6.79 -3.18
CA SER A 50 -9.87 -7.56 -4.35
C SER A 50 -11.34 -7.40 -4.67
N ASP A 51 -11.67 -7.15 -5.94
CA ASP A 51 -13.05 -7.19 -6.41
C ASP A 51 -13.43 -8.65 -6.72
N ARG A 52 -14.33 -9.25 -5.92
CA ARG A 52 -14.93 -10.55 -6.27
C ARG A 52 -16.45 -10.38 -6.22
N VAL A 53 -17.05 -10.20 -7.39
CA VAL A 53 -18.45 -9.78 -7.55
C VAL A 53 -19.46 -10.85 -7.13
N ILE A 54 -19.07 -12.14 -7.08
CA ILE A 54 -20.08 -13.23 -7.07
C ILE A 54 -20.19 -14.01 -5.74
N GLU A 55 -19.17 -14.13 -4.89
CA GLU A 55 -19.31 -14.90 -3.63
C GLU A 55 -18.44 -14.32 -2.50
N GLY A 56 -19.03 -13.41 -1.72
CA GLY A 56 -19.03 -13.55 -0.26
C GLY A 56 -17.89 -12.99 0.58
N SER A 57 -16.70 -12.66 0.07
CA SER A 57 -15.73 -11.91 0.90
C SER A 57 -14.70 -11.13 0.08
N PRO A 58 -14.70 -9.78 0.13
CA PRO A 58 -13.56 -9.02 -0.34
C PRO A 58 -12.34 -9.40 0.52
N GLN A 59 -11.23 -9.79 -0.09
CA GLN A 59 -9.97 -9.92 0.63
C GLN A 59 -9.38 -8.53 0.79
N ASN A 60 -9.85 -7.83 1.83
CA ASN A 60 -9.31 -6.55 2.23
C ASN A 60 -8.31 -6.76 3.36
N SER A 61 -7.12 -6.22 3.20
CA SER A 61 -6.09 -6.23 4.22
C SER A 61 -5.47 -4.84 4.30
N VAL A 62 -5.25 -4.37 5.52
CA VAL A 62 -4.57 -3.11 5.77
C VAL A 62 -3.35 -3.36 6.65
N THR A 63 -2.26 -2.68 6.38
CA THR A 63 -1.13 -2.65 7.30
C THR A 63 -0.48 -1.28 7.33
N ALA A 64 -0.25 -0.78 8.54
CA ALA A 64 0.59 0.38 8.79
C ALA A 64 2.03 -0.08 9.06
N VAL A 65 2.98 0.43 8.29
CA VAL A 65 4.41 0.19 8.47
C VAL A 65 5.04 1.52 8.91
N PRO A 66 5.36 1.68 10.20
CA PRO A 66 6.02 2.89 10.67
C PRO A 66 7.40 2.99 10.04
N VAL A 67 7.80 4.21 9.67
CA VAL A 67 9.16 4.49 9.21
C VAL A 67 9.94 5.09 10.36
N GLU A 68 11.20 4.69 10.50
CA GLU A 68 12.10 5.20 11.53
C GLU A 68 12.13 6.74 11.52
N ARG A 69 12.18 7.35 12.70
CA ARG A 69 12.13 8.82 12.85
C ARG A 69 13.26 9.55 12.11
N GLY A 70 14.41 8.89 11.90
CA GLY A 70 15.54 9.44 11.15
C GLY A 70 15.32 9.47 9.63
N THR A 71 14.29 8.80 9.12
CA THR A 71 13.96 8.74 7.71
C THR A 71 12.62 9.43 7.47
N VAL A 72 12.68 10.69 7.04
CA VAL A 72 11.50 11.45 6.63
C VAL A 72 11.02 10.89 5.29
N ILE A 73 9.72 10.61 5.17
CA ILE A 73 9.12 10.19 3.90
C ILE A 73 8.94 11.44 3.00
N PRO A 74 9.68 11.57 1.88
CA PRO A 74 9.47 12.68 0.96
C PRO A 74 8.18 12.46 0.17
N VAL A 75 7.18 13.34 0.37
CA VAL A 75 5.91 13.30 -0.37
C VAL A 75 5.97 14.26 -1.57
N LYS A 76 5.59 13.77 -2.75
CA LYS A 76 5.36 14.60 -3.94
C LYS A 76 4.14 15.48 -3.68
N LYS A 77 4.34 16.80 -3.74
CA LYS A 77 3.25 17.77 -3.81
C LYS A 77 2.56 17.70 -5.17
#